data_AF-A0A1S8C5Z4-F1
#
_entry.id   AF-A0A1S8C5Z4-F1
#
_cell.length_a   1.000
_cell.length_b   1.000
_cell.length_c   1.000
_cell.angle_alpha   90.00
_cell.angle_beta   90.00
_cell.angle_gamma   90.00
#
_symmetry.space_group_name_H-M   'P 1'
#
loop_
_entity.id
_entity.type
_entity.pdbx_description
1 polymer ?
#
loop_
_entity_poly.entity_id
_entity_poly.type
_entity_poly.pdbx_seq_one_letter_code
_entity_poly.pdbx_strand_id
1 'polypeptide(L)'
;MRVLVAGWFSFDEVIATIGDELGADVVTGWLRELEVDHDVAWAPYLQRGPDWRELDPADYTHLVFVSGPLSDTPLLRELTSAFAAAERWAVNVSVVSDAGRALFDQVWERDAPGIARPDLAIAAATPDVPVIAVAFAPPQEEYGDRSRAGEVRAAIEGWLGARAIP
;
A
#
# COMPACT_ATOMS: atom_id res chain seq x y z
N MET A 1 12.92 18.79 -3.51
CA MET A 1 11.90 17.90 -2.92
C MET A 1 12.47 16.50 -2.95
N ARG A 2 12.44 15.79 -1.84
CA ARG A 2 12.81 14.36 -1.77
C ARG A 2 11.68 13.61 -1.04
N VAL A 3 11.25 12.50 -1.61
CA VAL A 3 10.09 11.72 -1.15
C VAL A 3 10.54 10.36 -0.61
N LEU A 4 10.05 9.98 0.56
CA LEU A 4 10.08 8.59 0.99
C LEU A 4 8.74 7.95 0.65
N VAL A 5 8.74 6.94 -0.20
CA VAL A 5 7.56 6.10 -0.46
C VAL A 5 7.58 4.93 0.52
N ALA A 6 6.51 4.75 1.27
CA ALA A 6 6.33 3.67 2.21
C ALA A 6 4.92 3.06 2.07
N GLY A 7 4.70 1.91 2.68
CA GLY A 7 3.40 1.27 2.77
C GLY A 7 3.46 0.13 3.77
N TRP A 8 2.46 -0.75 3.79
CA TRP A 8 2.53 -1.95 4.65
C TRP A 8 3.70 -2.88 4.28
N PHE A 9 4.23 -2.79 3.06
CA PHE A 9 5.46 -3.44 2.60
C PHE A 9 6.76 -2.90 3.22
N SER A 10 6.68 -1.83 4.01
CA SER A 10 7.83 -1.21 4.68
C SER A 10 8.04 -1.70 6.12
N PHE A 11 7.27 -2.68 6.59
CA PHE A 11 7.31 -3.17 7.97
C PHE A 11 7.58 -4.69 8.02
N ASP A 12 8.47 -5.11 8.92
CA ASP A 12 8.76 -6.53 9.16
C ASP A 12 7.62 -7.24 9.91
N GLU A 13 6.83 -6.46 10.64
CA GLU A 13 5.81 -6.95 11.56
C GLU A 13 4.52 -7.37 10.86
N VAL A 14 4.38 -7.05 9.57
CA VAL A 14 3.20 -7.39 8.76
C VAL A 14 3.59 -8.00 7.42
N ILE A 15 2.63 -8.69 6.83
CA ILE A 15 2.78 -9.28 5.50
C ILE A 15 2.19 -8.30 4.49
N ALA A 16 3.03 -7.79 3.59
CA ALA A 16 2.53 -7.09 2.43
C ALA A 16 1.87 -8.03 1.43
N THR A 17 0.81 -7.54 0.81
CA THR A 17 0.22 -8.18 -0.35
C THR A 17 0.87 -7.66 -1.62
N ILE A 18 0.77 -8.43 -2.71
CA ILE A 18 1.19 -7.97 -4.05
C ILE A 18 0.49 -6.65 -4.43
N GLY A 19 -0.72 -6.40 -3.95
CA GLY A 19 -1.42 -5.13 -4.20
C GLY A 19 -0.71 -3.92 -3.58
N ASP A 20 -0.09 -4.09 -2.41
CA ASP A 20 0.67 -3.02 -1.76
C ASP A 20 1.93 -2.67 -2.58
N GLU A 21 2.63 -3.71 -3.07
CA GLU A 21 3.82 -3.54 -3.90
C GLU A 21 3.49 -2.89 -5.26
N LEU A 22 2.43 -3.37 -5.93
CA LEU A 22 1.99 -2.81 -7.22
C LEU A 22 1.53 -1.36 -7.09
N GLY A 23 0.86 -1.00 -5.98
CA GLY A 23 0.52 0.38 -5.68
C GLY A 23 1.76 1.27 -5.56
N ALA A 24 2.80 0.80 -4.86
CA ALA A 24 4.08 1.51 -4.75
C ALA A 24 4.77 1.67 -6.10
N ASP A 25 4.75 0.64 -6.95
CA ASP A 25 5.34 0.71 -8.30
C ASP A 25 4.65 1.79 -9.16
N VAL A 26 3.33 1.93 -9.07
CA VAL A 26 2.59 3.00 -9.76
C VAL A 26 2.98 4.39 -9.25
N VAL A 27 3.01 4.59 -7.93
CA VAL A 27 3.38 5.89 -7.34
C VAL A 27 4.83 6.24 -7.68
N THR A 28 5.75 5.30 -7.62
CA THR A 28 7.15 5.52 -7.98
C THR A 28 7.32 5.76 -9.48
N GLY A 29 6.49 5.14 -10.32
CA GLY A 29 6.39 5.45 -11.75
C GLY A 29 6.07 6.93 -11.99
N TRP A 30 5.03 7.45 -11.32
CA TRP A 30 4.68 8.87 -11.41
C TRP A 30 5.79 9.80 -10.91
N LEU A 31 6.45 9.47 -9.81
CA LEU A 31 7.57 10.26 -9.30
C LEU A 31 8.75 10.28 -10.28
N ARG A 32 9.06 9.16 -10.95
CA ARG A 32 10.08 9.09 -12.00
C ARG A 32 9.71 9.95 -13.21
N GLU A 33 8.46 9.86 -13.69
CA GLU A 33 7.97 10.67 -14.82
C GLU A 33 8.04 12.17 -14.55
N LEU A 34 7.86 12.57 -13.29
CA LEU A 34 7.95 13.95 -12.82
C LEU A 34 9.38 14.37 -12.42
N GLU A 35 10.37 13.49 -12.56
CA GLU A 35 11.77 13.72 -12.16
C GLU A 35 11.92 14.12 -10.68
N VAL A 36 11.11 13.54 -9.80
CA VAL A 36 11.16 13.77 -8.35
C VAL A 36 12.05 12.72 -7.69
N ASP A 37 13.09 13.19 -6.97
CA ASP A 37 13.96 12.33 -6.18
C ASP A 37 13.17 11.58 -5.10
N HIS A 38 13.33 10.26 -5.05
CA HIS A 38 12.64 9.43 -4.07
C HIS A 38 13.42 8.17 -3.72
N ASP A 39 13.17 7.70 -2.51
CA ASP A 39 13.51 6.35 -2.06
C ASP A 39 12.22 5.58 -1.78
N VAL A 40 12.30 4.25 -1.83
CA VAL A 40 11.19 3.36 -1.46
C VAL A 40 11.64 2.51 -0.29
N ALA A 41 10.97 2.68 0.86
CA ALA A 41 11.26 1.90 2.05
C ALA A 41 10.67 0.50 1.91
N TRP A 42 11.49 -0.52 2.14
CA TRP A 42 11.07 -1.92 2.11
C TRP A 42 11.41 -2.58 3.44
N ALA A 43 10.56 -3.52 3.86
CA ALA A 43 10.89 -4.39 4.97
C ALA A 43 12.22 -5.13 4.66
N PRO A 44 13.18 -5.18 5.60
CA PRO A 44 14.48 -5.84 5.41
C PRO A 44 14.45 -7.21 4.74
N TYR A 45 13.44 -8.04 5.02
CA TYR A 45 13.31 -9.37 4.42
C TYR A 45 13.09 -9.36 2.90
N LEU A 46 12.62 -8.25 2.32
CA LEU A 46 12.42 -8.12 0.88
C LEU A 46 13.71 -7.78 0.13
N GLN A 47 14.72 -7.21 0.79
CA GLN A 47 16.03 -6.87 0.20
C GLN A 47 15.95 -6.00 -1.08
N ARG A 48 14.99 -5.08 -1.15
CA ARG A 48 14.70 -4.26 -2.35
C ARG A 48 15.08 -2.77 -2.22
N GLY A 49 15.31 -2.29 -1.01
CA GLY A 49 15.66 -0.91 -0.73
C GLY A 49 15.95 -0.70 0.76
N PRO A 50 16.06 0.55 1.22
CA PRO A 50 16.39 0.84 2.60
C PRO A 50 15.26 0.45 3.57
N ASP A 51 15.64 0.09 4.80
CA ASP A 51 14.73 0.14 5.94
C ASP A 51 14.54 1.60 6.32
N TRP A 52 13.30 2.06 6.44
CA TRP A 52 13.01 3.44 6.81
C TRP A 52 13.55 3.80 8.20
N ARG A 53 13.73 2.82 9.09
CA ARG A 53 14.28 3.03 10.44
C ARG A 53 15.77 3.37 10.44
N GLU A 54 16.47 3.11 9.34
CA GLU A 54 17.89 3.40 9.17
C GLU A 54 18.16 4.72 8.42
N LEU A 55 17.10 5.35 7.89
CA LEU A 55 17.19 6.62 7.16
C LEU A 55 17.23 7.80 8.12
N ASP A 56 17.90 8.89 7.72
CA ASP A 56 17.75 10.18 8.40
C ASP A 56 16.45 10.86 7.93
N PRO A 57 15.45 11.06 8.80
CA PRO A 57 14.20 11.70 8.40
C PRO A 57 14.38 13.14 7.87
N ALA A 58 15.47 13.82 8.26
CA ALA A 58 15.75 15.19 7.81
C ALA A 58 16.10 15.28 6.31
N ASP A 59 16.48 14.17 5.69
CA ASP A 59 16.76 14.11 4.24
C ASP A 59 15.49 14.16 3.38
N TYR A 60 14.32 13.94 3.99
CA TYR A 60 13.05 13.82 3.28
C TYR A 60 12.13 15.00 3.57
N THR A 61 11.62 15.57 2.49
CA THR A 61 10.61 16.63 2.59
C THR A 61 9.19 16.07 2.68
N HIS A 62 8.96 14.85 2.18
CA HIS A 62 7.64 14.24 2.10
C HIS A 62 7.72 12.75 2.46
N LEU A 63 6.72 12.27 3.19
CA LEU A 63 6.42 10.85 3.38
C LEU A 63 5.15 10.53 2.60
N VAL A 64 5.20 9.58 1.67
CA VAL A 64 4.04 9.11 0.92
C VAL A 64 3.76 7.67 1.33
N PHE A 65 2.65 7.45 2.03
CA PHE A 65 2.14 6.13 2.38
C PHE A 65 1.18 5.63 1.31
N VAL A 66 1.49 4.51 0.69
CA VAL A 66 0.77 3.95 -0.46
C VAL A 66 0.10 2.66 -0.07
N SER A 67 -1.16 2.54 -0.51
CA SER A 67 -2.02 1.41 -0.21
C SER A 67 -2.32 1.30 1.28
N GLY A 68 -3.54 0.91 1.59
CA GLY A 68 -4.09 0.96 2.94
C GLY A 68 -4.67 -0.39 3.32
N PRO A 69 -4.85 -0.59 4.62
CA PRO A 69 -5.71 0.32 5.39
C PRO A 69 -4.97 1.32 6.30
N LEU A 70 -5.59 2.47 6.59
CA LEU A 70 -5.17 3.41 7.62
C LEU A 70 -5.95 3.21 8.91
N SER A 71 -5.27 2.68 9.91
CA SER A 71 -5.74 2.50 11.28
C SER A 71 -4.82 3.22 12.26
N ASP A 72 -5.30 3.38 13.48
CA ASP A 72 -4.47 3.85 14.58
C ASP A 72 -3.63 2.68 15.13
N THR A 73 -2.45 2.48 14.56
CA THR A 73 -1.53 1.39 14.96
C THR A 73 -0.21 1.93 15.49
N PRO A 74 0.48 1.18 16.38
CA PRO A 74 1.83 1.54 16.81
C PRO A 74 2.80 1.75 15.64
N LEU A 75 2.71 0.90 14.60
CA LEU A 75 3.58 0.97 13.41
C LEU A 75 3.39 2.26 12.61
N LEU A 76 2.14 2.63 12.30
CA LEU A 76 1.87 3.90 11.60
C LEU A 76 2.24 5.11 12.45
N ARG A 77 2.03 5.06 13.77
CA ARG A 77 2.49 6.12 14.68
C ARG A 77 3.99 6.26 14.70
N GLU A 78 4.72 5.15 14.73
CA GLU A 78 6.19 5.12 14.71
C GLU A 78 6.72 5.79 13.43
N LEU A 79 6.25 5.33 12.26
CA LEU A 79 6.64 5.89 10.96
C LEU A 79 6.32 7.38 10.87
N THR A 80 5.07 7.77 11.16
CA THR A 80 4.65 9.18 11.04
C THR A 80 5.27 10.10 12.07
N SER A 81 5.72 9.56 13.20
CA SER A 81 6.47 10.31 14.23
C SER A 81 7.94 10.47 13.85
N ALA A 82 8.56 9.45 13.26
CA ALA A 82 9.93 9.53 12.73
C ALA A 82 10.04 10.61 11.64
N PHE A 83 9.05 10.68 10.74
CA PHE A 83 8.99 11.66 9.66
C PHE A 83 8.06 12.85 9.96
N ALA A 84 7.93 13.26 11.23
CA ALA A 84 7.01 14.34 11.63
C ALA A 84 7.35 15.73 11.05
N ALA A 85 8.59 15.93 10.57
CA ALA A 85 9.00 17.17 9.91
C ALA A 85 8.67 17.19 8.41
N ALA A 86 8.34 16.05 7.82
CA ALA A 86 7.95 15.93 6.42
C ALA A 86 6.44 16.14 6.25
N GLU A 87 6.01 16.54 5.05
CA GLU A 87 4.58 16.46 4.71
C GLU A 87 4.18 15.00 4.54
N ARG A 88 3.18 14.54 5.28
CA ARG A 88 2.75 13.13 5.31
C ARG A 88 1.48 12.96 4.50
N TRP A 89 1.60 12.27 3.39
CA TRP A 89 0.53 12.04 2.44
C TRP A 89 0.18 10.55 2.42
N ALA A 90 -1.10 10.19 2.38
CA ALA A 90 -1.51 8.82 2.11
C ALA A 90 -2.33 8.73 0.82
N VAL A 91 -1.94 7.83 -0.07
CA VAL A 91 -2.46 7.77 -1.45
C VAL A 91 -3.10 6.41 -1.70
N ASN A 92 -4.34 6.44 -2.21
CA ASN A 92 -5.14 5.25 -2.54
C ASN A 92 -5.30 4.28 -1.37
N VAL A 93 -5.70 4.83 -0.22
CA VAL A 93 -5.86 4.06 1.02
C VAL A 93 -7.32 3.92 1.40
N SER A 94 -7.69 2.82 2.06
CA SER A 94 -8.94 2.79 2.84
C SER A 94 -8.69 3.39 4.22
N VAL A 95 -9.57 4.26 4.69
CA VAL A 95 -9.53 4.75 6.08
C VAL A 95 -10.40 3.84 6.93
N VAL A 96 -9.84 3.28 8.01
CA VAL A 96 -10.58 2.44 8.96
C VAL A 96 -10.81 3.12 10.31
N SER A 97 -10.05 4.16 10.64
CA SER A 97 -10.33 5.02 11.80
C SER A 97 -9.93 6.48 11.57
N ASP A 98 -10.67 7.39 12.19
CA ASP A 98 -10.37 8.83 12.17
C ASP A 98 -9.00 9.14 12.79
N ALA A 99 -8.62 8.39 13.82
CA ALA A 99 -7.30 8.50 14.44
C ALA A 99 -6.17 8.09 13.48
N GLY A 100 -6.37 7.06 12.65
CA GLY A 100 -5.43 6.70 11.58
C GLY A 100 -5.36 7.76 10.48
N ARG A 101 -6.51 8.31 10.08
CA ARG A 101 -6.61 9.43 9.12
C ARG A 101 -5.83 10.66 9.57
N ALA A 102 -5.87 10.97 10.86
CA ALA A 102 -5.22 12.13 11.46
C ALA A 102 -3.70 12.03 11.55
N LEU A 103 -3.10 10.86 11.27
CA LEU A 103 -1.64 10.71 11.19
C LEU A 103 -1.04 11.34 9.93
N PHE A 104 -1.88 11.70 8.95
CA PHE A 104 -1.48 12.23 7.65
C PHE A 104 -2.07 13.61 7.39
N ASP A 105 -1.27 14.48 6.82
CA ASP A 105 -1.63 15.86 6.48
C ASP A 105 -2.55 15.89 5.24
N GLN A 106 -2.38 14.95 4.30
CA GLN A 106 -3.25 14.74 3.15
C GLN A 106 -3.58 13.26 2.97
N VAL A 107 -4.83 12.92 2.62
CA VAL A 107 -5.20 11.54 2.25
C VAL A 107 -6.15 11.52 1.06
N TRP A 108 -5.79 10.70 0.10
CA TRP A 108 -6.61 10.35 -1.05
C TRP A 108 -7.19 8.96 -0.85
N GLU A 109 -8.41 8.93 -0.33
CA GLU A 109 -9.14 7.69 -0.04
C GLU A 109 -9.43 6.91 -1.33
N ARG A 110 -9.17 5.60 -1.31
CA ARG A 110 -9.59 4.64 -2.35
C ARG A 110 -11.09 4.39 -2.27
N ASP A 111 -11.58 4.24 -1.05
CA ASP A 111 -12.98 3.94 -0.74
C ASP A 111 -13.44 4.67 0.52
N ALA A 112 -14.68 5.15 0.48
CA ALA A 112 -15.42 5.74 1.59
C ALA A 112 -16.92 5.81 1.23
N PRO A 113 -17.84 6.13 2.16
CA PRO A 113 -19.24 6.35 1.82
C PRO A 113 -19.40 7.39 0.69
N GLY A 114 -19.87 6.94 -0.48
CA GLY A 114 -20.02 7.78 -1.66
C GLY A 114 -18.75 8.02 -2.50
N ILE A 115 -17.62 7.40 -2.15
CA ILE A 115 -16.36 7.47 -2.88
C ILE A 115 -15.92 6.05 -3.26
N ALA A 116 -15.68 5.84 -4.55
CA ALA A 116 -15.01 4.65 -5.05
C ALA A 116 -14.03 5.07 -6.16
N ARG A 117 -12.74 4.88 -5.89
CA ARG A 117 -11.65 5.07 -6.86
C ARG A 117 -11.05 3.71 -7.21
N PRO A 118 -10.58 3.51 -8.45
CA PRO A 118 -9.81 2.32 -8.78
C PRO A 118 -8.63 2.15 -7.83
N ASP A 119 -8.34 0.90 -7.49
CA ASP A 119 -7.12 0.56 -6.78
C ASP A 119 -5.90 0.79 -7.69
N LEU A 120 -4.82 1.38 -7.16
CA LEU A 120 -3.61 1.63 -7.96
C LEU A 120 -2.95 0.34 -8.45
N ALA A 121 -3.10 -0.78 -7.74
CA ALA A 121 -2.59 -2.06 -8.20
C ALA A 121 -3.15 -2.47 -9.58
N ILE A 122 -4.35 -1.98 -9.96
CA ILE A 122 -4.95 -2.23 -11.27
C ILE A 122 -4.23 -1.46 -12.38
N ALA A 123 -3.64 -0.31 -12.06
CA ALA A 123 -2.89 0.49 -13.02
C ALA A 123 -1.44 -0.01 -13.23
N ALA A 124 -0.98 -0.94 -12.39
CA ALA A 124 0.36 -1.49 -12.51
C ALA A 124 0.49 -2.37 -13.76
N ALA A 125 1.60 -2.23 -14.48
CA ALA A 125 1.94 -3.12 -15.57
C ALA A 125 2.39 -4.47 -15.01
N THR A 126 1.70 -5.54 -15.36
CA THR A 126 2.08 -6.91 -15.01
C THR A 126 2.56 -7.65 -16.27
N PRO A 127 3.58 -8.51 -16.17
CA PRO A 127 4.08 -9.24 -17.32
C PRO A 127 3.04 -10.26 -17.80
N ASP A 128 2.94 -10.44 -19.12
CA ASP A 128 2.06 -11.44 -19.74
C ASP A 128 2.67 -12.84 -19.59
N VAL A 129 2.42 -13.48 -18.45
CA VAL A 129 2.95 -14.81 -18.09
C VAL A 129 1.83 -15.78 -17.72
N PRO A 130 1.98 -17.08 -17.98
CA PRO A 130 0.98 -18.07 -17.58
C PRO A 130 0.76 -18.12 -16.06
N VAL A 131 -0.51 -18.22 -15.64
CA VAL A 131 -0.89 -18.49 -14.24
C VAL A 131 -0.70 -19.97 -13.96
N ILE A 132 0.20 -20.31 -13.03
CA ILE A 132 0.47 -21.70 -12.62
C ILE A 132 -0.12 -22.05 -11.25
N ALA A 133 -0.42 -21.05 -10.42
CA ALA A 133 -0.98 -21.21 -9.08
C ALA A 133 -1.68 -19.92 -8.65
N VAL A 134 -2.61 -20.04 -7.69
CA VAL A 134 -3.29 -18.91 -7.03
C VAL A 134 -3.14 -19.07 -5.53
N ALA A 135 -2.68 -18.01 -4.88
CA ALA A 135 -2.62 -17.91 -3.42
C ALA A 135 -3.54 -16.78 -2.95
N PHE A 136 -4.44 -17.09 -2.03
CA PHE A 136 -5.34 -16.11 -1.45
C PHE A 136 -4.68 -15.48 -0.22
N ALA A 137 -4.80 -14.16 -0.10
CA ALA A 137 -4.47 -13.47 1.13
C ALA A 137 -5.36 -13.98 2.28
N PRO A 138 -4.87 -13.97 3.53
CA PRO A 138 -5.69 -14.25 4.70
C PRO A 138 -6.83 -13.22 4.82
N PRO A 139 -7.88 -13.52 5.62
CA PRO A 139 -8.92 -12.55 5.91
C PRO A 139 -8.33 -11.24 6.46
N GLN A 140 -8.81 -10.12 5.92
CA GLN A 140 -8.44 -8.77 6.34
C GLN A 140 -9.50 -8.24 7.30
N GLU A 141 -9.41 -8.66 8.56
CA GLU A 141 -10.39 -8.38 9.62
C GLU A 141 -10.57 -6.89 9.89
N GLU A 142 -9.56 -6.08 9.61
CA GLU A 142 -9.56 -4.64 9.81
C GLU A 142 -10.59 -3.88 8.97
N TYR A 143 -11.13 -4.51 7.93
CA TYR A 143 -12.23 -3.96 7.14
C TYR A 143 -13.62 -4.27 7.71
N GLY A 144 -13.73 -5.24 8.62
CA GLY A 144 -15.01 -5.71 9.16
C GLY A 144 -16.04 -6.00 8.06
N ASP A 145 -17.27 -5.51 8.24
CA ASP A 145 -18.37 -5.68 7.29
C ASP A 145 -18.16 -4.99 5.93
N ARG A 146 -17.13 -4.13 5.79
CA ARG A 146 -16.76 -3.55 4.49
C ARG A 146 -15.91 -4.50 3.65
N SER A 147 -15.40 -5.58 4.23
CA SER A 147 -14.59 -6.55 3.51
C SER A 147 -15.40 -7.22 2.40
N ARG A 148 -14.83 -7.24 1.19
CA ARG A 148 -15.38 -7.97 0.04
C ARG A 148 -14.55 -9.19 -0.33
N ALA A 149 -13.64 -9.63 0.55
CA ALA A 149 -12.70 -10.71 0.28
C ALA A 149 -13.40 -12.02 -0.13
N GLY A 150 -14.55 -12.34 0.50
CA GLY A 150 -15.35 -13.51 0.15
C GLY A 150 -15.92 -13.46 -1.28
N GLU A 151 -16.47 -12.30 -1.68
CA GLU A 151 -17.01 -12.10 -3.03
C GLU A 151 -15.90 -12.19 -4.09
N VAL A 152 -14.76 -11.54 -3.83
CA VAL A 152 -13.60 -11.56 -4.73
C VAL A 152 -13.06 -12.98 -4.87
N ARG A 153 -12.92 -13.72 -3.76
CA ARG A 153 -12.49 -15.11 -3.77
C ARG A 153 -13.44 -15.99 -4.61
N ALA A 154 -14.75 -15.89 -4.38
CA ALA A 154 -15.73 -16.66 -5.13
C ALA A 154 -15.69 -16.34 -6.64
N ALA A 155 -15.47 -15.07 -7.01
CA ALA A 155 -15.33 -14.67 -8.40
C ALA A 155 -14.07 -15.27 -9.05
N ILE A 156 -12.93 -15.25 -8.34
CA ILE A 156 -11.67 -15.84 -8.81
C ILE A 156 -11.80 -17.36 -8.94
N GLU A 157 -12.35 -18.04 -7.93
CA GLU A 157 -12.58 -19.50 -7.96
C GLU A 157 -13.51 -19.89 -9.13
N GLY A 158 -14.57 -19.11 -9.39
CA GLY A 158 -15.43 -19.32 -10.55
C GLY A 158 -14.71 -19.12 -11.89
N TRP A 159 -13.85 -18.11 -11.99
CA TRP A 159 -13.04 -17.81 -13.18
C TRP A 159 -11.99 -18.90 -13.48
N LEU A 160 -11.38 -19.47 -12.43
CA LEU A 160 -10.44 -20.59 -12.53
C LEU A 160 -11.15 -21.86 -12.99
N GLY A 161 -12.28 -22.18 -12.35
CA GLY A 161 -13.10 -23.35 -12.71
C GLY A 161 -13.54 -23.35 -14.17
N ALA A 162 -13.89 -22.19 -14.72
CA ALA A 162 -14.26 -22.04 -16.13
C ALA A 162 -13.10 -22.29 -17.13
N ARG A 163 -11.84 -22.25 -16.67
CA ARG A 163 -10.63 -22.47 -17.49
C ARG A 163 -9.97 -23.83 -17.28
N ALA A 164 -10.56 -24.70 -16.46
CA ALA A 164 -9.96 -25.97 -16.04
C ALA A 164 -8.54 -25.82 -15.45
N ILE A 165 -8.25 -24.66 -14.86
CA ILE A 165 -7.08 -24.45 -14.03
C ILE A 165 -7.48 -24.92 -12.62
N PRO A 166 -6.72 -25.84 -12.00
CA PRO A 166 -7.05 -26.37 -10.67
C PRO A 166 -7.13 -25.29 -9.60
#